data_AF-A0A1V5NVE2-F1
#
_entry.id   AF-A0A1V5NVE2-F1
#
_cell.length_a   1.000
_cell.length_b   1.000
_cell.length_c   1.000
_cell.angle_alpha   90.00
_cell.angle_beta   90.00
_cell.angle_gamma   90.00
#
_symmetry.space_group_name_H-M   'P 1'
#
loop_
_entity.id
_entity.type
_entity.pdbx_description
1 polymer ?
#
loop_
_entity_poly.entity_id
_entity_poly.type
_entity_poly.pdbx_seq_one_letter_code
_entity_poly.pdbx_strand_id
1 'polypeptide(L)'
;MGEDAFVNEIVWHYTGGGRSRSRFSNKHDTLLWYAAGRKPYFDVDAVRVPYKADSGFLLRGVTAKSGRKYRAHPLGTPVDDVWDIPIINPNSPERCGYPTQKPLALLERIVGALSAPDEMVADLCCGSGTTLVAAEKLGRAWAGGDISGGALECALERLSGVGCQSERITFHNR
;
A
#
# COMPACT_ATOMS: atom_id res chain seq x y z
N MET A 1 -9.50 15.97 -14.27
CA MET A 1 -9.72 15.05 -13.13
C MET A 1 -9.66 15.87 -11.85
N GLY A 2 -10.50 15.56 -10.88
CA GLY A 2 -10.76 16.34 -9.67
C GLY A 2 -11.73 15.57 -8.78
N GLU A 3 -12.63 16.26 -8.07
CA GLU A 3 -13.62 15.63 -7.17
C GLU A 3 -14.46 14.54 -7.85
N ASP A 4 -14.84 14.70 -9.12
CA ASP A 4 -15.62 13.70 -9.89
C ASP A 4 -14.91 12.35 -10.07
N ALA A 5 -13.59 12.30 -9.86
CA ALA A 5 -12.78 11.08 -9.97
C ALA A 5 -12.49 10.45 -8.59
N PHE A 6 -12.95 11.06 -7.49
CA PHE A 6 -12.72 10.56 -6.14
C PHE A 6 -13.46 9.23 -5.93
N VAL A 7 -12.75 8.24 -5.39
CA VAL A 7 -13.29 6.91 -5.10
C VAL A 7 -13.40 6.67 -3.61
N ASN A 8 -12.29 6.87 -2.88
CA ASN A 8 -12.24 6.60 -1.46
C ASN A 8 -11.17 7.42 -0.73
N GLU A 9 -11.43 7.68 0.55
CA GLU A 9 -10.44 8.17 1.52
C GLU A 9 -10.03 7.01 2.41
N ILE A 10 -8.73 6.76 2.55
CA ILE A 10 -8.19 5.68 3.37
C ILE A 10 -7.37 6.30 4.50
N VAL A 11 -7.67 5.89 5.73
CA VAL A 11 -6.92 6.28 6.92
C VAL A 11 -5.83 5.24 7.18
N TRP A 12 -4.58 5.59 6.94
CA TRP A 12 -3.46 4.76 7.34
C TRP A 12 -3.04 5.11 8.78
N HIS A 13 -3.50 4.30 9.73
CA HIS A 13 -3.15 4.42 11.13
C HIS A 13 -1.86 3.66 11.47
N TYR A 14 -1.04 4.27 12.32
CA TYR A 14 0.22 3.70 12.78
C TYR A 14 0.59 4.14 14.19
N THR A 15 1.33 3.26 14.88
CA THR A 15 1.91 3.56 16.18
C THR A 15 3.38 3.94 16.04
N GLY A 16 3.81 4.99 16.75
CA GLY A 16 5.17 5.55 16.65
C GLY A 16 5.18 7.07 16.53
N GLY A 17 6.36 7.68 16.55
CA GLY A 17 6.54 9.14 16.47
C GLY A 17 6.15 9.91 17.73
N GLY A 18 6.27 11.24 17.67
CA GLY A 18 6.07 12.13 18.83
C GLY A 18 4.67 12.06 19.47
N ARG A 19 4.60 12.44 20.75
CA ARG A 19 3.33 12.61 21.48
C ARG A 19 3.10 14.11 21.73
N SER A 20 1.92 14.58 21.39
CA SER A 20 1.50 15.95 21.72
C SER A 20 1.02 16.03 23.16
N ARG A 21 1.25 17.18 23.81
CA ARG A 21 0.75 17.52 25.16
C ARG A 21 -0.49 18.42 25.14
N SER A 22 -0.82 19.02 24.00
CA SER A 22 -1.86 20.04 23.88
C SER A 22 -3.03 19.65 22.96
N ARG A 23 -2.94 18.49 22.30
CA ARG A 23 -3.97 17.95 21.40
C ARG A 23 -3.80 16.44 21.22
N PHE A 24 -4.78 15.77 20.61
CA PHE A 24 -4.59 14.39 20.16
C PHE A 24 -3.38 14.30 19.22
N SER A 25 -2.56 13.27 19.44
CA SER A 25 -1.35 13.07 18.64
C SER A 25 -1.75 12.60 17.24
N ASN A 26 -1.11 13.13 16.20
CA ASN A 26 -1.29 12.62 14.85
C ASN A 26 -0.69 11.20 14.80
N LYS A 27 -1.54 10.22 14.50
CA LYS A 27 -1.21 8.79 14.41
C LYS A 27 -1.73 8.17 13.12
N HIS A 28 -2.01 9.00 12.13
CA HIS A 28 -2.39 8.55 10.81
C HIS A 28 -1.92 9.52 9.75
N ASP A 29 -1.78 8.99 8.54
CA ASP A 29 -1.78 9.74 7.29
C ASP A 29 -3.06 9.37 6.51
N THR A 30 -3.53 10.29 5.67
CA THR A 30 -4.68 10.06 4.79
C THR A 30 -4.19 9.76 3.37
N LEU A 31 -4.71 8.70 2.77
CA LEU A 31 -4.45 8.31 1.39
C LEU A 31 -5.73 8.54 0.57
N LEU A 32 -5.62 9.32 -0.50
CA LEU A 32 -6.76 9.63 -1.36
C LEU A 32 -6.69 8.82 -2.64
N TRP A 33 -7.72 8.03 -2.91
CA TRP A 33 -7.82 7.24 -4.14
C TRP A 33 -8.73 7.94 -5.15
N TYR A 34 -8.14 8.24 -6.31
CA TYR A 34 -8.84 8.73 -7.49
C TYR A 34 -8.73 7.72 -8.63
N ALA A 35 -9.77 7.62 -9.46
CA ALA A 35 -9.81 6.72 -10.61
C ALA A 35 -10.27 7.41 -11.88
N ALA A 36 -9.64 7.02 -13.00
CA ALA A 36 -10.15 7.36 -14.32
C ALA A 36 -11.34 6.44 -14.66
N GLY A 37 -12.54 7.03 -14.73
CA GLY A 37 -13.76 6.32 -15.12
C GLY A 37 -14.55 5.73 -13.95
N ARG A 38 -15.72 5.16 -14.26
CA ARG A 38 -16.73 4.78 -13.25
C ARG A 38 -16.51 3.40 -12.62
N LYS A 39 -15.57 2.61 -13.13
CA LYS A 39 -15.29 1.24 -12.69
C LYS A 39 -13.78 1.00 -12.73
N PRO A 40 -13.00 1.54 -11.77
CA PRO A 40 -11.59 1.22 -11.66
C PRO A 40 -11.37 -0.27 -11.43
N TYR A 41 -10.17 -0.73 -11.80
CA TYR A 41 -9.68 -2.02 -11.33
C TYR A 41 -9.58 -2.01 -9.80
N PHE A 42 -10.09 -3.07 -9.17
CA PHE A 42 -9.96 -3.30 -7.74
C PHE A 42 -9.96 -4.80 -7.46
N ASP A 43 -8.82 -5.33 -7.02
CA ASP A 43 -8.70 -6.70 -6.55
C ASP A 43 -9.04 -6.77 -5.06
N VAL A 44 -10.28 -7.17 -4.76
CA VAL A 44 -10.75 -7.35 -3.39
C VAL A 44 -10.04 -8.49 -2.67
N ASP A 45 -9.57 -9.51 -3.39
CA ASP A 45 -8.93 -10.67 -2.80
C ASP A 45 -7.49 -10.35 -2.38
N ALA A 46 -6.81 -9.43 -3.10
CA ALA A 46 -5.50 -8.90 -2.73
C ALA A 46 -5.47 -8.14 -1.39
N VAL A 47 -6.63 -7.69 -0.90
CA VAL A 47 -6.75 -6.93 0.36
C VAL A 47 -7.49 -7.68 1.47
N ARG A 48 -7.62 -9.00 1.35
CA ARG A 48 -8.20 -9.79 2.44
C ARG A 48 -7.21 -10.03 3.56
N VAL A 49 -7.75 -10.04 4.77
CA VAL A 49 -7.05 -10.39 6.00
C VAL A 49 -7.78 -11.52 6.72
N PRO A 50 -7.06 -12.33 7.52
CA PRO A 50 -7.68 -13.36 8.34
C PRO A 50 -8.81 -12.78 9.20
N TYR A 51 -9.87 -13.56 9.36
CA TYR A 51 -10.94 -13.22 10.30
C TYR A 51 -10.37 -13.12 11.72
N LYS A 52 -10.88 -12.16 12.50
CA LYS A 52 -10.63 -12.13 13.95
C LYS A 52 -11.18 -13.41 14.57
N ALA A 53 -10.44 -13.96 15.55
CA ALA A 53 -10.78 -15.22 16.21
C ALA A 53 -12.18 -15.22 16.86
N ASP A 54 -12.64 -14.04 17.30
CA ASP A 54 -13.93 -13.79 17.91
C ASP A 54 -15.04 -13.41 16.90
N SER A 55 -14.74 -13.41 15.59
CA SER A 55 -15.71 -13.05 14.58
C SER A 55 -16.87 -14.05 14.52
N GLY A 56 -18.09 -13.54 14.34
CA GLY A 56 -19.28 -14.38 14.16
C GLY A 56 -19.15 -15.36 12.99
N PHE A 57 -18.36 -15.00 11.96
CA PHE A 57 -18.03 -15.88 10.83
C PHE A 57 -17.29 -17.15 11.26
N LEU A 58 -16.26 -17.04 12.11
CA LEU A 58 -15.50 -18.19 12.60
C LEU A 58 -16.25 -18.94 13.70
N LEU A 59 -16.95 -18.23 14.58
CA LEU A 59 -17.58 -18.84 15.74
C LEU A 59 -18.86 -19.62 15.40
N ARG A 60 -19.76 -19.06 14.57
CA ARG A 60 -21.13 -19.57 14.42
C ARG A 60 -21.73 -19.42 13.02
N GLY A 61 -20.99 -18.83 12.08
CA GLY A 61 -21.55 -18.34 10.83
C GLY A 61 -22.46 -17.12 11.05
N VAL A 62 -22.68 -16.33 9.99
CA VAL A 62 -23.49 -15.11 10.09
C VAL A 62 -24.80 -15.32 9.33
N THR A 63 -25.94 -15.10 10.00
CA THR A 63 -27.27 -15.07 9.37
C THR A 63 -27.86 -13.69 9.59
N ALA A 64 -28.20 -12.97 8.51
CA ALA A 64 -28.88 -11.68 8.63
C ALA A 64 -30.32 -11.85 9.11
N LYS A 65 -30.90 -10.75 9.62
CA LYS A 65 -32.31 -10.70 10.01
C LYS A 65 -33.27 -11.12 8.89
N SER A 66 -32.87 -10.96 7.63
CA SER A 66 -33.61 -11.42 6.45
C SER A 66 -33.58 -12.94 6.22
N GLY A 67 -32.88 -13.70 7.07
CA GLY A 67 -32.64 -15.13 6.89
C GLY A 67 -31.48 -15.47 5.95
N ARG A 68 -30.87 -14.48 5.29
CA ARG A 68 -29.72 -14.70 4.41
C ARG A 68 -28.51 -15.17 5.21
N LYS A 69 -27.99 -16.35 4.86
CA LYS A 69 -26.77 -16.93 5.44
C LYS A 69 -25.54 -16.44 4.68
N TYR A 70 -24.55 -15.96 5.41
CA TYR A 70 -23.25 -15.55 4.90
C TYR A 70 -22.21 -16.60 5.32
N ARG A 71 -21.41 -17.03 4.35
CA ARG A 71 -20.30 -17.95 4.58
C ARG A 71 -19.00 -17.16 4.66
N ALA A 72 -18.06 -17.66 5.46
CA ALA A 72 -16.71 -17.15 5.48
C ALA A 72 -16.05 -17.37 4.12
N HIS A 73 -15.36 -16.36 3.60
CA HIS A 73 -14.54 -16.51 2.40
C HIS A 73 -13.22 -17.20 2.80
N PRO A 74 -12.69 -18.15 2.01
CA PRO A 74 -11.48 -18.90 2.37
C PRO A 74 -10.24 -18.01 2.59
N LEU A 75 -10.17 -16.89 1.86
CA LEU A 75 -9.07 -15.93 1.97
C LEU A 75 -9.26 -14.89 3.10
N GLY A 76 -10.37 -14.95 3.85
CA GLY A 76 -10.65 -14.00 4.92
C GLY A 76 -11.59 -12.85 4.53
N THR A 77 -11.64 -11.82 5.35
CA THR A 77 -12.47 -10.62 5.13
C THR A 77 -11.66 -9.55 4.41
N PRO A 78 -12.22 -8.79 3.45
CA PRO A 78 -11.53 -7.61 2.94
C PRO A 78 -11.28 -6.63 4.08
N VAL A 79 -10.12 -5.95 4.08
CA VAL A 79 -9.90 -4.78 4.93
C VAL A 79 -10.88 -3.67 4.55
N ASP A 80 -11.25 -2.86 5.53
CA ASP A 80 -11.97 -1.61 5.32
C ASP A 80 -10.98 -0.50 4.92
N ASP A 81 -11.41 0.76 4.99
CA ASP A 81 -10.64 1.95 4.66
C ASP A 81 -9.81 2.49 5.84
N VAL A 82 -9.70 1.75 6.95
CA VAL A 82 -8.87 2.11 8.11
C VAL A 82 -7.78 1.06 8.30
N TRP A 83 -6.56 1.39 7.91
CA TRP A 83 -5.46 0.44 7.83
C TRP A 83 -4.50 0.60 9.00
N ASP A 84 -4.39 -0.44 9.81
CA ASP A 84 -3.34 -0.58 10.81
C ASP A 84 -2.07 -1.20 10.19
N ILE A 85 -1.15 -0.36 9.74
CA ILE A 85 0.16 -0.80 9.22
C ILE A 85 1.25 -0.02 9.97
N PRO A 86 2.17 -0.68 10.70
CA PRO A 86 3.19 0.04 11.46
C PRO A 86 4.16 0.78 10.54
N ILE A 87 4.65 1.94 11.00
CA ILE A 87 5.80 2.59 10.36
C ILE A 87 7.07 1.73 10.51
N ILE A 88 8.07 1.99 9.68
CA ILE A 88 9.33 1.26 9.71
C ILE A 88 10.10 1.59 10.99
N ASN A 89 10.29 0.58 11.83
CA ASN A 89 11.14 0.66 13.02
C ASN A 89 12.59 1.05 12.64
N PRO A 90 13.30 1.86 13.44
CA PRO A 90 14.71 2.20 13.21
C PRO A 90 15.65 1.00 13.00
N ASN A 91 15.36 -0.14 13.62
CA ASN A 91 16.15 -1.37 13.52
C ASN A 91 15.59 -2.36 12.49
N SER A 92 14.59 -1.96 11.70
CA SER A 92 14.01 -2.83 10.68
C SER A 92 15.03 -3.10 9.58
N PRO A 93 15.20 -4.36 9.11
CA PRO A 93 16.02 -4.65 7.93
C PRO A 93 15.46 -4.04 6.65
N GLU A 94 14.20 -3.58 6.64
CA GLU A 94 13.61 -2.87 5.51
C GLU A 94 14.20 -1.46 5.32
N ARG A 95 14.77 -0.86 6.37
CA ARG A 95 15.17 0.54 6.38
C ARG A 95 16.42 0.78 5.52
N CYS A 96 16.32 1.62 4.48
CA CYS A 96 17.45 2.02 3.62
C CYS A 96 18.16 3.30 4.07
N GLY A 97 17.74 3.91 5.19
CA GLY A 97 18.26 5.20 5.65
C GLY A 97 17.54 6.43 5.10
N TYR A 98 16.63 6.27 4.12
CA TYR A 98 15.81 7.39 3.63
C TYR A 98 14.82 7.88 4.71
N PRO A 99 14.76 9.19 5.04
CA PRO A 99 14.07 9.68 6.24
C PRO A 99 12.57 9.37 6.30
N THR A 100 11.89 9.45 5.16
CA THR A 100 10.43 9.34 5.04
C THR A 100 9.97 8.05 4.36
N GLN A 101 10.83 7.02 4.34
CA GLN A 101 10.54 5.72 3.76
C GLN A 101 9.22 5.15 4.27
N LYS A 102 8.31 4.86 3.35
CA LYS A 102 7.02 4.21 3.64
C LYS A 102 7.21 2.69 3.75
N PRO A 103 6.45 1.99 4.62
CA PRO A 103 6.55 0.53 4.78
C PRO A 103 6.17 -0.22 3.51
N LEU A 104 6.91 -1.28 3.18
CA LEU A 104 6.66 -2.09 2.00
C LEU A 104 5.25 -2.70 2.01
N ALA A 105 4.78 -3.17 3.17
CA ALA A 105 3.44 -3.74 3.33
C ALA A 105 2.32 -2.76 2.96
N LEU A 106 2.53 -1.45 3.14
CA LEU A 106 1.57 -0.42 2.72
C LEU A 106 1.48 -0.35 1.20
N LEU A 107 2.62 -0.31 0.53
CA LEU A 107 2.68 -0.16 -0.92
C LEU A 107 2.33 -1.47 -1.64
N GLU A 108 2.67 -2.63 -1.08
CA GLU A 108 2.23 -3.94 -1.60
C GLU A 108 0.70 -4.05 -1.58
N ARG A 109 0.03 -3.56 -0.52
CA ARG A 109 -1.43 -3.52 -0.47
C ARG A 109 -2.02 -2.62 -1.56
N ILE A 110 -1.49 -1.41 -1.71
CA ILE A 110 -1.99 -0.45 -2.71
C ILE A 110 -1.79 -1.00 -4.12
N VAL A 111 -0.57 -1.44 -4.46
CA VAL A 111 -0.25 -1.98 -5.79
C VAL A 111 -1.06 -3.25 -6.07
N GLY A 112 -1.12 -4.19 -5.13
CA GLY A 112 -1.86 -5.44 -5.31
C GLY A 112 -3.36 -5.22 -5.56
N ALA A 113 -3.95 -4.24 -4.87
CA ALA A 113 -5.37 -3.94 -4.98
C ALA A 113 -5.72 -3.12 -6.23
N LEU A 114 -4.87 -2.17 -6.61
CA LEU A 114 -5.22 -1.10 -7.55
C LEU A 114 -4.57 -1.24 -8.94
N SER A 115 -3.74 -2.26 -9.17
CA SER A 115 -3.25 -2.60 -10.51
C SER A 115 -3.39 -4.08 -10.81
N ALA A 116 -3.78 -4.40 -12.04
CA ALA A 116 -3.76 -5.76 -12.53
C ALA A 116 -2.32 -6.26 -12.68
N PRO A 117 -2.10 -7.59 -12.66
CA PRO A 117 -0.82 -8.15 -13.10
C PRO A 117 -0.42 -7.61 -14.48
N ASP A 118 0.88 -7.44 -14.71
CA ASP A 118 1.46 -6.90 -15.95
C ASP A 118 1.13 -5.43 -16.29
N GLU A 119 0.31 -4.74 -15.49
CA GLU A 119 0.15 -3.28 -15.62
C GLU A 119 1.36 -2.52 -15.10
N MET A 120 1.44 -1.25 -15.48
CA MET A 120 2.50 -0.34 -15.05
C MET A 120 2.08 0.48 -13.82
N VAL A 121 2.98 0.58 -12.84
CA VAL A 121 2.86 1.47 -11.69
C VAL A 121 3.86 2.62 -11.84
N ALA A 122 3.39 3.87 -11.76
CA ALA A 122 4.25 5.05 -11.84
C ALA A 122 4.30 5.81 -10.50
N ASP A 123 5.51 6.20 -10.08
CA ASP A 123 5.74 7.04 -8.89
C ASP A 123 6.75 8.14 -9.22
N LEU A 124 6.25 9.38 -9.35
CA LEU A 124 7.05 10.54 -9.77
C LEU A 124 7.63 11.33 -8.58
N CYS A 125 7.44 10.83 -7.36
CA CYS A 125 8.07 11.32 -6.13
C CYS A 125 8.50 10.12 -5.31
N CYS A 126 9.23 9.20 -5.94
CA CYS A 126 9.40 7.85 -5.43
C CYS A 126 10.21 7.76 -4.15
N GLY A 127 10.99 8.80 -3.80
CA GLY A 127 11.81 8.83 -2.60
C GLY A 127 12.70 7.60 -2.53
N SER A 128 12.55 6.83 -1.46
CA SER A 128 13.23 5.54 -1.26
C SER A 128 12.83 4.42 -2.22
N GLY A 129 11.97 4.66 -3.21
CA GLY A 129 11.55 3.67 -4.20
C GLY A 129 10.63 2.56 -3.67
N THR A 130 9.95 2.73 -2.52
CA THR A 130 9.13 1.64 -1.94
C THR A 130 8.02 1.19 -2.90
N THR A 131 7.38 2.13 -3.61
CA THR A 131 6.35 1.83 -4.61
C THR A 131 6.90 0.97 -5.75
N LEU A 132 8.11 1.28 -6.23
CA LEU A 132 8.77 0.57 -7.32
C LEU A 132 9.16 -0.85 -6.89
N VAL A 133 9.68 -0.99 -5.67
CA VAL A 133 10.01 -2.29 -5.08
C VAL A 133 8.76 -3.15 -4.90
N ALA A 134 7.65 -2.56 -4.45
CA ALA A 134 6.37 -3.27 -4.34
C ALA A 134 5.87 -3.74 -5.72
N ALA A 135 5.94 -2.88 -6.73
CA ALA A 135 5.57 -3.20 -8.10
C ALA A 135 6.42 -4.35 -8.67
N GLU A 136 7.74 -4.29 -8.53
CA GLU A 136 8.65 -5.36 -8.97
C GLU A 136 8.32 -6.70 -8.31
N LYS A 137 8.18 -6.72 -6.97
CA LYS A 137 7.86 -7.95 -6.22
C LYS A 137 6.52 -8.56 -6.58
N LEU A 138 5.56 -7.72 -6.98
CA LEU A 138 4.22 -8.13 -7.38
C LEU A 138 4.10 -8.40 -8.89
N GLY A 139 5.20 -8.33 -9.66
CA GLY A 139 5.19 -8.61 -11.10
C GLY A 139 4.48 -7.54 -11.93
N ARG A 140 4.56 -6.27 -11.52
CA ARG A 140 4.10 -5.13 -12.32
C ARG A 140 5.30 -4.46 -12.98
N ALA A 141 5.09 -3.89 -14.16
CA ALA A 141 6.04 -2.93 -14.71
C ALA A 141 6.03 -1.66 -13.85
N TRP A 142 7.10 -0.87 -13.88
CA TRP A 142 7.13 0.36 -13.10
C TRP A 142 7.94 1.48 -13.78
N ALA A 143 7.60 2.71 -13.43
CA ALA A 143 8.33 3.91 -13.80
C ALA A 143 8.49 4.80 -12.56
N GLY A 144 9.72 5.21 -12.27
CA GLY A 144 10.06 5.98 -11.07
C GLY A 144 10.76 7.29 -11.41
N GLY A 145 10.46 8.34 -10.65
CA GLY A 145 11.18 9.61 -10.71
C GLY A 145 11.23 10.30 -9.36
N ASP A 146 12.31 11.02 -9.12
CA ASP A 146 12.47 11.93 -7.99
C ASP A 146 13.46 13.03 -8.40
N ILE A 147 13.30 14.23 -7.84
CA ILE A 147 14.21 15.35 -8.09
C ILE A 147 15.53 15.18 -7.33
N SER A 148 15.52 14.40 -6.25
CA SER A 148 16.68 14.16 -5.40
C SER A 148 17.52 13.00 -5.95
N GLY A 149 18.78 13.28 -6.30
CA GLY A 149 19.74 12.23 -6.69
C GLY A 149 19.90 11.15 -5.61
N GLY A 150 19.97 11.55 -4.33
CA GLY A 150 20.07 10.60 -3.22
C GLY A 150 18.80 9.76 -2.99
N ALA A 151 17.63 10.25 -3.41
CA ALA A 151 16.42 9.44 -3.43
C ALA A 151 16.52 8.35 -4.49
N LEU A 152 16.91 8.74 -5.72
CA LEU A 152 17.13 7.80 -6.82
C LEU A 152 18.19 6.75 -6.44
N GLU A 153 19.29 7.14 -5.81
CA GLU A 153 20.32 6.22 -5.32
C GLU A 153 19.76 5.17 -4.33
N CYS A 154 19.02 5.55 -3.27
CA CYS A 154 18.39 4.53 -2.38
C CYS A 154 17.38 3.66 -3.16
N ALA A 155 16.56 4.26 -4.04
CA ALA A 155 15.58 3.50 -4.82
C ALA A 155 16.26 2.41 -5.67
N LEU A 156 17.36 2.75 -6.34
CA LEU A 156 18.14 1.83 -7.18
C LEU A 156 18.80 0.71 -6.38
N GLU A 157 19.40 1.05 -5.25
CA GLU A 157 20.04 0.07 -4.37
C GLU A 157 19.01 -0.96 -3.89
N ARG A 158 17.81 -0.49 -3.48
CA ARG A 158 16.73 -1.37 -3.06
C ARG A 158 16.17 -2.23 -4.19
N LEU A 159 15.99 -1.67 -5.38
CA LEU A 159 15.55 -2.43 -6.57
C LEU A 159 16.54 -3.52 -6.94
N SER A 160 17.84 -3.20 -6.89
CA SER A 160 18.91 -4.17 -7.10
C SER A 160 18.88 -5.27 -6.02
N GLY A 161 18.64 -4.90 -4.77
CA GLY A 161 18.53 -5.83 -3.63
C GLY A 161 17.36 -6.82 -3.72
N VAL A 162 16.32 -6.53 -4.50
CA VAL A 162 15.22 -7.47 -4.78
C VAL A 162 15.39 -8.23 -6.10
N GLY A 163 16.55 -8.13 -6.75
CA GLY A 163 16.89 -8.87 -7.95
C GLY A 163 16.35 -8.28 -9.25
N CYS A 164 15.96 -7.00 -9.26
CA CYS A 164 15.59 -6.31 -10.48
C CYS A 164 16.77 -6.30 -11.46
N GLN A 165 16.52 -6.70 -12.71
CA GLN A 165 17.54 -6.70 -13.76
C GLN A 165 17.90 -5.26 -14.14
N SER A 166 19.19 -5.00 -14.38
CA SER A 166 19.72 -3.68 -14.72
C SER A 166 19.09 -3.09 -16.00
N GLU A 167 18.68 -3.94 -16.94
CA GLU A 167 18.05 -3.54 -18.20
C GLU A 167 16.68 -2.86 -18.01
N ARG A 168 16.00 -3.13 -16.89
CA ARG A 168 14.72 -2.47 -16.53
C ARG A 168 14.92 -1.09 -15.92
N ILE A 169 16.15 -0.72 -15.60
CA ILE A 169 16.50 0.56 -14.99
C ILE A 169 17.02 1.49 -16.09
N THR A 170 16.12 2.25 -16.71
CA THR A 170 16.50 3.22 -17.76
C THR A 170 16.46 4.65 -17.21
N PHE A 171 17.61 5.34 -17.20
CA PHE A 171 17.72 6.73 -16.78
C PHE A 171 17.38 7.70 -17.91
N HIS A 172 16.61 8.72 -17.59
CA HIS A 172 16.40 9.88 -18.45
C HIS A 172 16.80 11.12 -17.66
N ASN A 173 18.10 11.41 -17.61
CA ASN A 173 18.56 12.72 -17.16
C ASN A 173 18.30 13.72 -18.29
N ARG A 174 17.53 14.77 -18.00
CA ARG A 174 17.51 15.98 -18.83
C ARG A 174 18.53 16.98 -18.31
#